data_AF-A0AAN1VSG5-F1
#
_entry.id   AF-A0AAN1VSG5-F1
#
_cell.length_a   1.000
_cell.length_b   1.000
_cell.length_c   1.000
_cell.angle_alpha   90.00
_cell.angle_beta   90.00
_cell.angle_gamma   90.00
#
_symmetry.space_group_name_H-M   'P 1'
#
loop_
_entity.id
_entity.type
_entity.pdbx_description
1 polymer ?
#
loop_
_entity_poly.entity_id
_entity_poly.type
_entity_poly.pdbx_seq_one_letter_code
_entity_poly.pdbx_strand_id
1 'polypeptide(L)'
;MKKFTKGLMLGALSLAVLAGCSASVSEDDLKANVWSIKPEKEDVPNMIATFSDHVMTINVDVDSMESTATDEWEQMGEDFAKELASEMDFKLEYTLDGDQITLQDTENEDESNTFEVSEEDDNITFTPSKGESDDEDGTITLQPNEENED
;
A
#
# COMPACT_ATOMS: atom_id res chain seq x y z
N MET A 1 -34.12 49.79 -22.15
CA MET A 1 -32.81 49.57 -22.80
C MET A 1 -31.71 50.11 -21.91
N LYS A 2 -30.57 49.38 -21.83
CA LYS A 2 -29.32 49.61 -21.04
C LYS A 2 -29.50 49.27 -19.54
N LYS A 3 -29.22 48.06 -19.04
CA LYS A 3 -27.97 47.26 -18.90
C LYS A 3 -26.86 47.97 -18.11
N PHE A 4 -26.18 47.17 -17.27
CA PHE A 4 -24.91 47.35 -16.55
C PHE A 4 -24.98 47.67 -15.04
N THR A 5 -24.97 46.60 -14.23
CA THR A 5 -24.07 46.48 -13.07
C THR A 5 -23.78 45.01 -12.81
N LYS A 6 -22.82 44.47 -13.58
CA LYS A 6 -22.01 43.32 -13.14
C LYS A 6 -20.93 43.90 -12.25
N GLY A 7 -20.90 43.51 -10.98
CA GLY A 7 -19.89 44.01 -10.05
C GLY A 7 -20.05 43.39 -8.67
N LEU A 8 -19.66 42.12 -8.54
CA LEU A 8 -18.93 41.62 -7.37
C LEU A 8 -18.38 40.24 -7.75
N MET A 9 -17.15 40.24 -8.27
CA MET A 9 -16.36 39.04 -8.45
C MET A 9 -15.22 39.10 -7.43
N LEU A 10 -14.95 37.96 -6.81
CA LEU A 10 -13.71 37.55 -6.15
C LEU A 10 -13.37 38.19 -4.79
N GLY A 11 -13.47 37.34 -3.77
CA GLY A 11 -12.86 37.54 -2.46
C GLY A 11 -13.08 36.40 -1.48
N ALA A 12 -13.36 35.17 -1.95
CA ALA A 12 -13.28 33.97 -1.12
C ALA A 12 -11.83 33.46 -1.23
N LEU A 13 -10.91 34.12 -0.56
CA LEU A 13 -9.51 33.70 -0.49
C LEU A 13 -9.27 33.07 0.89
N SER A 14 -9.41 31.74 0.87
CA SER A 14 -8.67 30.76 1.67
C SER A 14 -8.59 30.99 3.18
N LEU A 15 -9.55 30.41 3.92
CA LEU A 15 -9.14 29.64 5.09
C LEU A 15 -8.51 28.36 4.56
N ALA A 16 -7.20 28.40 4.32
CA ALA A 16 -6.41 27.18 4.35
C ALA A 16 -6.42 26.72 5.81
N VAL A 17 -7.41 25.90 6.14
CA VAL A 17 -7.35 25.11 7.36
C VAL A 17 -6.23 24.11 7.09
N LEU A 18 -5.02 24.44 7.52
CA LEU A 18 -3.98 23.45 7.81
C LEU A 18 -4.50 22.63 9.00
N ALA A 19 -5.49 21.79 8.73
CA ALA A 19 -5.77 20.65 9.57
C ALA A 19 -4.61 19.68 9.28
N GLY A 20 -3.47 19.92 9.94
CA GLY A 20 -2.67 18.81 10.44
C GLY A 20 -3.48 18.12 11.54
N CYS A 21 -4.64 17.58 11.16
CA CYS A 21 -5.27 16.53 11.93
C CYS A 21 -4.47 15.30 11.51
N SER A 22 -3.77 14.70 12.45
CA SER A 22 -3.41 13.29 12.38
C SER A 22 -4.74 12.53 12.32
N ALA A 23 -5.37 12.50 11.14
CA ALA A 23 -6.45 11.59 10.89
C ALA A 23 -5.82 10.21 10.98
N SER A 24 -6.40 9.35 11.82
CA SER A 24 -6.07 7.93 11.76
C SER A 24 -6.35 7.46 10.33
N VAL A 25 -5.42 6.69 9.76
CA VAL A 25 -5.62 6.02 8.47
C VAL A 25 -6.96 5.30 8.51
N SER A 26 -7.77 5.52 7.48
CA SER A 26 -9.08 4.88 7.31
C SER A 26 -9.01 3.74 6.29
N GLU A 27 -10.06 2.92 6.24
CA GLU A 27 -10.17 1.92 5.19
C GLU A 27 -10.21 2.53 3.78
N ASP A 28 -10.81 3.72 3.62
CA ASP A 28 -10.85 4.41 2.34
C ASP A 28 -9.45 4.82 1.90
N ASP A 29 -8.57 5.19 2.84
CA ASP A 29 -7.17 5.52 2.55
C ASP A 29 -6.43 4.25 2.08
N LEU A 30 -6.59 3.12 2.78
CA LEU A 30 -6.02 1.83 2.36
C LEU A 30 -6.52 1.39 0.97
N LYS A 31 -7.77 1.67 0.64
CA LYS A 31 -8.41 1.32 -0.65
C LYS A 31 -8.11 2.33 -1.76
N ALA A 32 -7.49 3.47 -1.46
CA ALA A 32 -7.32 4.58 -2.40
C ALA A 32 -6.32 4.24 -3.52
N ASN A 33 -5.33 3.40 -3.23
CA ASN A 33 -4.24 3.09 -4.15
C ASN A 33 -4.01 1.59 -4.29
N VAL A 34 -3.36 1.21 -5.38
CA VAL A 34 -2.53 0.01 -5.42
C VAL A 34 -1.21 0.35 -4.74
N TRP A 35 -0.75 -0.47 -3.81
CA TRP A 35 0.43 -0.16 -3.00
C TRP A 35 1.64 -0.99 -3.44
N SER A 36 2.81 -0.37 -3.48
CA SER A 36 4.11 -1.01 -3.62
C SER A 36 4.73 -1.19 -2.24
N ILE A 37 5.22 -2.39 -1.97
CA ILE A 37 6.01 -2.73 -0.79
C ILE A 37 7.42 -3.07 -1.27
N LYS A 38 8.41 -2.33 -0.77
CA LYS A 38 9.82 -2.51 -1.12
C LYS A 38 10.57 -3.01 0.12
N PRO A 39 10.85 -4.32 0.20
CA PRO A 39 11.64 -4.87 1.29
C PRO A 39 13.04 -4.24 1.31
N GLU A 40 13.60 -4.04 2.50
CA GLU A 40 14.97 -3.53 2.63
C GLU A 40 16.03 -4.55 2.15
N LYS A 41 15.68 -5.83 2.11
CA LYS A 41 16.56 -6.92 1.68
C LYS A 41 16.47 -7.08 0.16
N GLU A 42 17.59 -6.82 -0.53
CA GLU A 42 17.69 -6.90 -2.01
C GLU A 42 17.29 -8.27 -2.60
N ASP A 43 17.42 -9.36 -1.83
CA ASP A 43 17.04 -10.71 -2.27
C ASP A 43 15.53 -11.01 -2.13
N VAL A 44 14.75 -10.10 -1.55
CA VAL A 44 13.29 -10.24 -1.42
C VAL A 44 12.64 -9.35 -2.48
N PRO A 45 11.77 -9.91 -3.34
CA PRO A 45 11.18 -9.13 -4.42
C PRO A 45 10.24 -8.05 -3.87
N ASN A 46 10.08 -6.99 -4.65
CA ASN A 46 9.02 -6.02 -4.42
C ASN A 46 7.66 -6.74 -4.48
N MET A 47 6.71 -6.23 -3.71
CA MET A 47 5.36 -6.76 -3.66
C MET A 47 4.34 -5.66 -3.96
N ILE A 48 3.19 -6.08 -4.46
CA ILE A 48 2.03 -5.23 -4.68
C ILE A 48 0.96 -5.62 -3.68
N ALA A 49 0.47 -4.65 -2.91
CA ALA A 49 -0.65 -4.84 -2.00
C ALA A 49 -1.89 -4.07 -2.48
N THR A 50 -3.05 -4.73 -2.41
CA THR A 50 -4.35 -4.12 -2.69
C THR A 50 -5.30 -4.41 -1.55
N PHE A 51 -6.14 -3.44 -1.22
CA PHE A 51 -7.12 -3.58 -0.16
C PHE A 51 -8.53 -3.63 -0.75
N SER A 52 -9.28 -4.64 -0.34
CA SER A 52 -10.72 -4.73 -0.53
C SER A 52 -11.42 -4.48 0.80
N ASP A 53 -12.70 -4.81 0.93
CA ASP A 53 -13.52 -4.53 2.13
C ASP A 53 -12.80 -4.86 3.46
N HIS A 54 -12.39 -6.12 3.63
CA HIS A 54 -11.71 -6.66 4.82
C HIS A 54 -10.54 -7.57 4.47
N VAL A 55 -10.09 -7.58 3.21
CA VAL A 55 -9.01 -8.45 2.74
C VAL A 55 -7.92 -7.61 2.06
N MET A 56 -6.70 -7.77 2.55
CA MET A 56 -5.46 -7.33 1.91
C MET A 56 -4.96 -8.47 1.04
N THR A 57 -4.75 -8.21 -0.24
CA THR A 57 -4.14 -9.17 -1.18
C THR A 57 -2.73 -8.69 -1.54
N ILE A 58 -1.74 -9.55 -1.35
CA ILE A 58 -0.34 -9.31 -1.66
C ILE A 58 0.08 -10.20 -2.82
N ASN A 59 0.69 -9.59 -3.83
CA ASN A 59 1.23 -10.22 -5.01
C ASN A 59 2.72 -9.89 -5.15
N VAL A 60 3.46 -10.74 -5.86
CA VAL A 60 4.85 -10.45 -6.23
C VAL A 60 4.86 -9.51 -7.43
N ASP A 61 5.64 -8.43 -7.36
CA ASP A 61 5.84 -7.49 -8.45
C ASP A 61 6.85 -8.05 -9.47
N VAL A 62 6.37 -8.96 -10.33
CA VAL A 62 7.20 -9.62 -11.35
C VAL A 62 7.62 -8.69 -12.49
N ASP A 63 6.92 -7.57 -12.67
CA ASP A 63 7.20 -6.56 -13.68
C ASP A 63 8.42 -5.70 -13.30
N SER A 64 8.58 -5.43 -12.00
CA SER A 64 9.78 -4.77 -11.48
C SER A 64 11.06 -5.64 -11.49
N MET A 65 10.94 -6.94 -11.76
CA MET A 65 12.07 -7.87 -11.76
C MET A 65 12.90 -7.77 -13.04
N GLU A 66 14.15 -7.36 -12.89
CA GLU A 66 15.15 -7.39 -13.97
C GLU A 66 15.50 -8.84 -14.35
N SER A 67 15.63 -9.12 -15.65
CA SER A 67 16.06 -10.44 -16.14
C SER A 67 17.56 -10.65 -15.93
N THR A 68 17.93 -11.87 -15.53
CA THR A 68 19.33 -12.28 -15.36
C THR A 68 19.78 -13.34 -16.37
N ALA A 69 18.87 -13.80 -17.23
CA ALA A 69 19.12 -14.81 -18.23
C ALA A 69 20.21 -14.43 -19.23
N THR A 70 21.10 -15.37 -19.52
CA THR A 70 22.19 -15.22 -20.49
C THR A 70 21.96 -16.01 -21.78
N ASP A 71 20.99 -16.92 -21.79
CA ASP A 71 20.56 -17.69 -22.96
C ASP A 71 19.04 -17.95 -23.00
N GLU A 72 18.57 -18.53 -24.12
CA GLU A 72 17.14 -18.77 -24.37
C GLU A 72 16.51 -19.78 -23.39
N TRP A 73 17.28 -20.72 -22.85
CA TRP A 73 16.76 -21.70 -21.89
C TRP A 73 16.58 -21.07 -20.52
N GLU A 74 17.55 -20.24 -20.11
CA GLU A 74 17.45 -19.44 -18.88
C GLU A 74 16.28 -18.46 -18.96
N GLN A 75 16.10 -17.77 -20.10
CA GLN A 75 14.97 -16.87 -20.31
C GLN A 75 13.62 -17.59 -20.19
N MET A 76 13.49 -18.76 -20.82
CA MET A 76 12.27 -19.56 -20.71
C MET A 76 11.99 -20.01 -19.27
N GLY A 77 13.04 -20.28 -18.49
CA GLY A 77 12.93 -20.60 -17.07
C GLY A 77 12.48 -19.41 -16.23
N GLU A 78 13.05 -18.22 -16.48
CA GLU A 78 12.65 -16.97 -15.82
C GLU A 78 11.19 -16.62 -16.14
N ASP A 79 10.80 -16.67 -17.42
CA ASP A 79 9.42 -16.37 -17.84
C ASP A 79 8.41 -17.31 -17.16
N PHE A 80 8.72 -18.60 -17.09
CA PHE A 80 7.89 -19.57 -16.38
C PHE A 80 7.82 -19.30 -14.87
N ALA A 81 8.93 -18.93 -14.24
CA ALA A 81 8.94 -18.58 -12.82
C ALA A 81 8.12 -17.31 -12.53
N LYS A 82 8.21 -16.30 -13.41
CA LYS A 82 7.41 -15.07 -13.32
C LYS A 82 5.92 -15.37 -13.49
N GLU A 83 5.53 -16.21 -14.45
CA GLU A 83 4.14 -16.62 -14.64
C GLU A 83 3.59 -17.28 -13.37
N LEU A 84 4.33 -18.23 -12.79
CA LEU A 84 3.92 -18.86 -11.52
C LEU A 84 3.81 -17.85 -10.37
N ALA A 85 4.79 -16.95 -10.21
CA ALA A 85 4.78 -15.96 -9.13
C ALA A 85 3.64 -14.95 -9.29
N SER A 86 3.27 -14.59 -10.53
CA SER A 86 2.16 -13.68 -10.82
C SER A 86 0.77 -14.26 -10.51
N GLU A 87 0.66 -15.59 -10.40
CA GLU A 87 -0.56 -16.27 -9.99
C GLU A 87 -0.67 -16.47 -8.46
N MET A 88 0.40 -16.17 -7.71
CA MET A 88 0.44 -16.34 -6.26
C MET A 88 -0.15 -15.12 -5.53
N ASP A 89 -1.40 -15.24 -5.11
CA ASP A 89 -2.04 -14.32 -4.17
C ASP A 89 -1.84 -14.77 -2.73
N PHE A 90 -1.27 -13.91 -1.88
CA PHE A 90 -1.35 -14.05 -0.43
C PHE A 90 -2.48 -13.17 0.10
N LYS A 91 -3.43 -13.78 0.83
CA LYS A 91 -4.62 -13.08 1.33
C LYS A 91 -4.62 -13.04 2.85
N LEU A 92 -4.73 -11.83 3.37
CA LEU A 92 -4.80 -11.56 4.80
C LEU A 92 -6.14 -10.86 5.07
N GLU A 93 -6.90 -11.37 6.04
CA GLU A 93 -8.00 -10.57 6.57
C GLU A 93 -7.41 -9.44 7.41
N TYR A 94 -7.97 -8.25 7.32
CA TYR A 94 -7.53 -7.13 8.12
C TYR A 94 -8.67 -6.50 8.90
N THR A 95 -8.37 -6.02 10.11
CA THR A 95 -9.27 -5.20 10.91
C THR A 95 -8.53 -3.95 11.34
N LEU A 96 -9.18 -2.80 11.19
CA LEU A 96 -8.66 -1.49 11.58
C LEU A 96 -9.42 -0.99 12.81
N ASP A 97 -8.72 -0.72 13.91
CA ASP A 97 -9.28 -0.14 15.14
C ASP A 97 -8.42 1.05 15.59
N GLY A 98 -8.90 2.26 15.30
CA GLY A 98 -8.15 3.49 15.59
C GLY A 98 -6.87 3.59 14.77
N ASP A 99 -5.73 3.59 15.44
CA ASP A 99 -4.38 3.63 14.85
C ASP A 99 -3.73 2.24 14.78
N GLN A 100 -4.51 1.17 14.87
CA GLN A 100 -4.01 -0.21 14.80
C GLN A 100 -4.66 -0.99 13.66
N ILE A 101 -3.84 -1.79 12.97
CA ILE A 101 -4.29 -2.80 12.02
C ILE A 101 -3.84 -4.18 12.50
N THR A 102 -4.78 -5.13 12.55
CA THR A 102 -4.49 -6.55 12.75
C THR A 102 -4.60 -7.25 11.42
N LEU A 103 -3.56 -7.97 11.02
CA LEU A 103 -3.52 -8.82 9.83
C LEU A 103 -3.60 -10.29 10.27
N GLN A 104 -4.55 -11.02 9.73
CA GLN A 104 -4.84 -12.43 10.03
C GLN A 104 -4.64 -13.27 8.78
N ASP A 105 -3.85 -14.34 8.87
CA ASP A 105 -3.71 -15.28 7.77
C ASP A 105 -5.06 -15.98 7.50
N THR A 106 -5.51 -15.94 6.24
CA THR A 106 -6.75 -16.60 5.80
C THR A 106 -6.67 -18.12 5.79
N GLU A 107 -5.46 -18.68 5.73
CA GLU A 107 -5.21 -20.12 5.77
C GLU A 107 -4.93 -20.64 7.19
N ASN A 108 -4.61 -19.74 8.14
CA ASN A 108 -4.30 -20.08 9.53
C ASN A 108 -4.83 -19.04 10.53
N GLU A 109 -6.06 -19.25 11.04
CA GLU A 109 -6.75 -18.35 11.98
C GLU A 109 -6.01 -18.11 13.32
N ASP A 110 -5.03 -18.94 13.67
CA ASP A 110 -4.23 -18.76 14.90
C ASP A 110 -3.02 -17.82 14.69
N GLU A 111 -2.74 -17.41 13.44
CA GLU A 111 -1.59 -16.58 13.07
C GLU A 111 -2.01 -15.17 12.67
N SER A 112 -1.95 -14.24 13.64
CA SER A 112 -2.18 -12.81 13.42
C SER A 112 -1.03 -11.96 13.95
N ASN A 113 -0.89 -10.77 13.36
CA ASN A 113 0.07 -9.76 13.79
C ASN A 113 -0.62 -8.40 13.84
N THR A 114 -0.32 -7.61 14.87
CA THR A 114 -0.90 -6.26 15.06
C THR A 114 0.15 -5.17 14.92
N PHE A 115 -0.17 -4.15 14.13
CA PHE A 115 0.70 -3.03 13.81
C PHE A 115 0.06 -1.70 14.19
N GLU A 116 0.86 -0.75 14.66
CA GLU A 116 0.51 0.66 14.67
C GLU A 116 0.55 1.20 13.23
N VAL A 117 -0.43 2.00 12.84
CA VAL A 117 -0.59 2.55 11.50
C VAL A 117 -0.39 4.05 11.51
N SER A 118 0.46 4.55 10.62
CA SER A 118 0.67 5.97 10.40
C SER A 118 0.65 6.32 8.91
N GLU A 119 0.32 7.57 8.61
CA GLU A 119 0.39 8.15 7.27
C GLU A 119 1.39 9.29 7.25
N GLU A 120 2.32 9.26 6.31
CA GLU A 120 3.30 10.32 6.07
C GLU A 120 3.63 10.41 4.58
N ASP A 121 3.55 11.61 4.00
CA ASP A 121 3.85 11.89 2.60
C ASP A 121 3.15 10.92 1.62
N ASP A 122 1.84 10.72 1.80
CA ASP A 122 0.97 9.79 1.03
C ASP A 122 1.34 8.30 1.16
N ASN A 123 2.32 7.95 2.01
CA ASN A 123 2.66 6.56 2.34
C ASN A 123 1.96 6.13 3.63
N ILE A 124 1.62 4.85 3.71
CA ILE A 124 1.08 4.24 4.93
C ILE A 124 2.14 3.30 5.50
N THR A 125 2.43 3.41 6.80
CA THR A 125 3.44 2.58 7.47
C THR A 125 2.78 1.74 8.55
N PHE A 126 3.08 0.44 8.54
CA PHE A 126 2.71 -0.52 9.57
C PHE A 126 3.94 -0.81 10.43
N THR A 127 3.89 -0.36 11.68
CA THR A 127 4.96 -0.55 12.67
C THR A 127 4.56 -1.64 13.65
N PRO A 128 5.35 -2.70 13.87
CA PRO A 128 4.99 -3.77 14.80
C PRO A 128 4.66 -3.23 16.20
N SER A 129 3.54 -3.67 16.78
CA SER A 129 3.17 -3.26 18.13
C SER A 129 4.17 -3.79 19.16
N LYS A 130 4.48 -2.98 20.18
CA LYS A 130 5.45 -3.35 21.24
C LYS A 130 5.10 -4.69 21.88
N GLY A 131 5.98 -5.68 21.71
CA GLY A 131 5.87 -7.01 22.31
C GLY A 131 5.60 -8.14 21.33
N GLU A 132 5.31 -7.83 20.05
CA GLU A 132 5.13 -8.84 19.00
C GLU A 132 6.46 -9.11 18.25
N SER A 133 7.35 -8.12 18.18
CA SER A 133 8.74 -8.27 17.75
C SER A 133 9.61 -7.15 18.37
N ASP A 134 10.80 -7.48 18.89
CA ASP A 134 11.77 -6.50 19.43
C ASP A 134 12.65 -5.86 18.32
N ASP A 135 12.44 -6.25 17.06
CA ASP A 135 13.23 -5.81 15.91
C ASP A 135 12.42 -4.82 15.03
N GLU A 136 13.02 -3.68 14.68
CA GLU A 136 12.49 -2.70 13.72
C GLU A 136 12.33 -3.29 12.30
N ASP A 137 12.95 -4.46 12.06
CA ASP A 137 12.97 -5.25 10.82
C ASP A 137 11.59 -5.76 10.34
N GLY A 138 10.52 -5.55 11.12
CA GLY A 138 9.14 -5.92 10.79
C GLY A 138 8.29 -4.79 10.22
N THR A 139 8.84 -3.59 10.04
CA THR A 139 8.11 -2.43 9.52
C THR A 139 7.76 -2.61 8.05
N ILE A 140 6.50 -2.37 7.68
CA ILE A 140 6.02 -2.45 6.30
C ILE A 140 5.62 -1.03 5.86
N THR A 141 6.21 -0.55 4.78
CA THR A 141 5.82 0.74 4.17
C THR A 141 5.07 0.47 2.86
N LEU A 142 3.86 1.00 2.77
CA LEU A 142 3.01 1.01 1.60
C LEU A 142 3.22 2.33 0.86
N GLN A 143 3.78 2.26 -0.35
CA GLN A 143 3.94 3.43 -1.22
C GLN A 143 2.90 3.37 -2.34
N PRO A 144 2.25 4.49 -2.72
CA PRO A 144 1.36 4.49 -3.88
C PRO A 144 2.10 3.97 -5.14
N ASN A 145 1.50 3.00 -5.83
CA ASN A 145 2.05 2.44 -7.05
C ASN A 145 1.53 3.25 -8.26
N GLU A 146 2.34 4.21 -8.69
CA GLU A 146 2.03 5.10 -9.82
C GLU A 146 1.90 4.36 -11.18
N GLU A 147 2.37 3.11 -11.29
CA GLU A 147 2.30 2.35 -12.55
C GLU A 147 0.92 1.72 -12.81
N ASN A 148 0.04 1.70 -11.80
CA ASN A 148 -1.29 1.05 -11.86
C ASN A 148 -2.46 2.02 -11.60
N GLU A 149 -2.26 3.33 -11.72
CA GLU A 149 -3.34 4.32 -11.69
C GLU A 149 -4.02 4.41 -13.09
N ASP A 150 -5.14 3.73 -13.27
CA ASP A 150 -6.02 3.83 -14.46
C ASP A 150 -6.81 5.16 -14.55
#